data_AF-M1MD98-F1
#
_entry.id   AF-M1MD98-F1
#
_cell.length_a   1.000
_cell.length_b   1.000
_cell.length_c   1.000
_cell.angle_alpha   90.00
_cell.angle_beta   90.00
_cell.angle_gamma   90.00
#
_symmetry.space_group_name_H-M   'P 1'
#
loop_
_entity.id
_entity.type
_entity.pdbx_description
1 polymer ?
#
loop_
_entity_poly.entity_id
_entity_poly.type
_entity_poly.pdbx_seq_one_letter_code
_entity_poly.pdbx_strand_id
1 'polypeptide(L)'
;MIYDKQLFSIESNLKISFEGKLLKFISPIYRDINRYFLPLVEFIGLIGGAFNITGSKIDILFKGKSPIFINYETDDYKFTLVNSVLYLSLFDICSMLNAKSKWDYDSSSIFLYLDRNKYESYTRPPGRNALIRFEDVTAGDEYLDSDNLEKFRIVADYMFSNGVPFHIAWIPRFVDPPNSIDNDISKDYSMPNSNFLFTMEYLLSRNGVIGLHGYTHQYQKEVSADGTEFNEERNNDEKSIRKRVEAAINMAKKLELPVKFFESPHYAATQFQQSIFEQYFDVIYEGYVGIWGRKIVKSPRNHRTLYIPTPLSYVEDKDSTKEMLDRINHLSENTLASLFYHPNIDFEYITLQNDTSGYPISNYSENSPLHRIIKKLYDKGYSFAKITDLGFNNTKNISIELVRLYKYFKNKIL
;
A
#
# COMPACT_ATOMS: atom_id res chain seq x y z
N MET A 1 -15.34 13.20 15.90
CA MET A 1 -14.83 12.62 17.17
C MET A 1 -13.63 13.46 17.58
N ILE A 2 -13.71 14.18 18.71
CA ILE A 2 -12.64 15.09 19.16
C ILE A 2 -11.56 14.24 19.80
N TYR A 3 -10.46 14.01 19.08
CA TYR A 3 -9.28 13.33 19.61
C TYR A 3 -8.45 14.34 20.41
N ASP A 4 -8.78 14.45 21.69
CA ASP A 4 -7.95 15.16 22.66
C ASP A 4 -6.85 14.20 23.16
N LYS A 5 -5.58 14.60 22.95
CA LYS A 5 -4.30 13.93 23.27
C LYS A 5 -3.69 12.95 22.24
N GLN A 6 -3.60 13.34 20.97
CA GLN A 6 -2.48 12.89 20.12
C GLN A 6 -1.26 13.82 20.35
N LEU A 7 -0.09 13.25 20.61
CA LEU A 7 1.17 13.99 20.71
C LEU A 7 1.61 14.38 19.30
N PHE A 8 1.05 15.46 18.77
CA PHE A 8 1.49 16.02 17.50
C PHE A 8 2.86 16.68 17.67
N SER A 9 3.82 16.29 16.83
CA SER A 9 5.09 17.01 16.70
C SER A 9 4.92 18.18 15.73
N ILE A 10 5.48 19.35 16.08
CA ILE A 10 5.48 20.53 15.21
C ILE A 10 6.70 20.44 14.29
N GLU A 11 6.47 20.56 12.98
CA GLU A 11 7.49 20.42 11.95
C GLU A 11 7.92 21.81 11.45
N SER A 12 8.69 22.51 12.28
CA SER A 12 9.05 23.92 12.05
C SER A 12 9.97 24.16 10.85
N ASN A 13 10.71 23.14 10.41
CA ASN A 13 11.70 23.26 9.33
C ASN A 13 11.20 22.70 7.98
N LEU A 14 10.03 22.04 7.97
CA LEU A 14 9.48 21.41 6.77
C LEU A 14 9.00 22.48 5.77
N LYS A 15 9.55 22.44 4.56
CA LYS A 15 9.15 23.32 3.46
C LYS A 15 8.23 22.56 2.52
N ILE A 16 7.05 23.11 2.25
CA ILE A 16 6.14 22.53 1.26
C ILE A 16 5.95 23.54 0.14
N SER A 17 6.14 23.09 -1.10
CA SER A 17 5.83 23.87 -2.28
C SER A 17 4.71 23.21 -3.10
N PHE A 18 3.96 24.02 -3.84
CA PHE A 18 2.93 23.54 -4.76
C PHE A 18 3.10 24.24 -6.10
N GLU A 19 3.23 23.48 -7.19
CA GLU A 19 3.49 24.00 -8.54
C GLU A 19 4.66 25.00 -8.56
N GLY A 20 5.77 24.63 -7.90
CA GLY A 20 6.99 25.45 -7.81
C GLY A 20 6.91 26.64 -6.83
N LYS A 21 5.75 26.94 -6.25
CA LYS A 21 5.58 28.04 -5.28
C LYS A 21 5.68 27.53 -3.85
N LEU A 22 6.61 28.07 -3.06
CA LEU A 22 6.69 27.80 -1.63
C LEU A 22 5.42 28.27 -0.90
N LEU A 23 4.81 27.37 -0.12
CA LEU A 23 3.65 27.64 0.71
C LEU A 23 4.10 28.17 2.07
N LYS A 24 3.59 29.33 2.47
CA LYS A 24 3.90 29.97 3.75
C LYS A 24 2.70 29.83 4.69
N PHE A 25 2.71 28.79 5.50
CA PHE A 25 1.68 28.56 6.50
C PHE A 25 1.86 29.51 7.70
N ILE A 26 0.74 29.96 8.25
CA ILE A 26 0.71 30.67 9.53
C ILE A 26 0.57 29.62 10.64
N SER A 27 -0.33 28.66 10.44
CA SER A 27 -0.51 27.54 11.35
C SER A 27 0.65 26.52 11.23
N PRO A 28 1.02 25.84 12.33
CA PRO A 28 2.05 24.80 12.29
C PRO A 28 1.67 23.64 11.37
N ILE A 29 2.66 22.99 10.76
CA ILE A 29 2.48 21.65 10.20
C ILE A 29 2.70 20.65 11.34
N TYR A 30 1.78 19.70 11.45
CA TYR A 30 1.87 18.65 12.47
C TYR A 30 2.30 17.33 11.85
N ARG A 31 2.99 16.51 12.65
CA ARG A 31 3.22 15.10 12.36
C ARG A 31 2.71 14.22 13.49
N ASP A 32 1.91 13.22 13.13
CA ASP A 32 1.43 12.15 14.03
C ASP A 32 1.63 10.79 13.36
N ILE A 33 2.33 9.89 14.05
CA ILE A 33 2.70 8.55 13.56
C ILE A 33 3.18 8.58 12.09
N ASN A 34 4.21 9.40 11.82
CA ASN A 34 4.78 9.60 10.48
C ASN A 34 3.81 10.12 9.39
N ARG A 35 2.62 10.63 9.74
CA ARG A 35 1.76 11.37 8.82
C ARG A 35 1.90 12.86 9.04
N TYR A 36 2.13 13.60 7.97
CA TYR A 36 2.01 15.05 7.99
C TYR A 36 0.57 15.50 7.85
N PHE A 37 0.18 16.51 8.63
CA PHE A 37 -1.13 17.13 8.67
C PHE A 37 -0.97 18.62 8.38
N LEU A 38 -1.65 19.10 7.34
CA LEU A 38 -1.57 20.49 6.90
C LEU A 38 -2.87 21.22 7.24
N PRO A 39 -2.81 22.52 7.61
CA PRO A 39 -4.00 23.30 7.91
C PRO A 39 -4.81 23.49 6.62
N LEU A 40 -5.96 22.82 6.52
CA LEU A 40 -6.68 22.63 5.26
C LEU A 40 -7.10 23.96 4.64
N VAL A 41 -7.72 24.84 5.44
CA VAL A 41 -8.22 26.14 4.96
C VAL A 41 -7.09 27.03 4.45
N GLU A 42 -5.97 27.09 5.20
CA GLU A 42 -4.79 27.85 4.79
C GLU A 42 -4.18 27.28 3.52
N PHE A 43 -4.02 25.96 3.45
CA PHE A 43 -3.49 25.30 2.26
C PHE A 43 -4.29 25.64 1.01
N ILE A 44 -5.62 25.50 1.06
CA ILE A 44 -6.52 25.83 -0.04
C ILE A 44 -6.40 27.30 -0.46
N GLY A 45 -6.38 28.23 0.50
CA GLY A 45 -6.19 29.65 0.23
C GLY A 45 -4.83 29.96 -0.43
N LEU A 46 -3.75 29.33 0.03
CA LEU A 46 -2.39 29.53 -0.48
C LEU A 46 -2.20 29.10 -1.94
N ILE A 47 -2.97 28.10 -2.38
CA ILE A 47 -3.00 27.62 -3.78
C ILE A 47 -4.12 28.28 -4.62
N GLY A 48 -4.78 29.31 -4.07
CA GLY A 48 -5.76 30.13 -4.81
C GLY A 48 -7.15 29.51 -4.92
N GLY A 49 -7.50 28.57 -4.05
CA GLY A 49 -8.85 28.04 -3.91
C GLY A 49 -9.73 28.88 -3.00
N ALA A 50 -11.04 28.73 -3.16
CA ALA A 50 -12.06 29.19 -2.23
C ALA A 50 -12.66 28.00 -1.49
N PHE A 51 -13.19 28.25 -0.31
CA PHE A 51 -13.59 27.23 0.64
C PHE A 51 -14.87 27.65 1.37
N ASN A 52 -15.83 26.75 1.48
CA ASN A 52 -17.08 26.95 2.22
C ASN A 52 -17.33 25.76 3.16
N ILE A 53 -17.69 26.04 4.42
CA ILE A 53 -18.10 25.00 5.38
C ILE A 53 -19.58 25.21 5.70
N THR A 54 -20.36 24.15 5.65
CA THR A 54 -21.73 24.13 6.17
C THR A 54 -21.98 22.85 6.95
N GLY A 55 -21.96 22.95 8.28
CA GLY A 55 -21.97 21.78 9.15
C GLY A 55 -20.70 20.94 8.93
N SER A 56 -20.87 19.65 8.63
CA SER A 56 -19.76 18.75 8.31
C SER A 56 -19.31 18.74 6.85
N LYS A 57 -20.02 19.48 5.98
CA LYS A 57 -19.72 19.57 4.55
C LYS A 57 -18.73 20.68 4.27
N ILE A 58 -17.79 20.36 3.40
CA ILE A 58 -16.73 21.23 2.92
C ILE A 58 -16.83 21.28 1.40
N ASP A 59 -17.04 22.47 0.85
CA ASP A 59 -17.01 22.72 -0.58
C ASP A 59 -15.73 23.47 -0.91
N ILE A 60 -14.94 22.92 -1.83
CA ILE A 60 -13.68 23.51 -2.29
C ILE A 60 -13.81 23.87 -3.76
N LEU A 61 -13.49 25.12 -4.08
CA LEU A 61 -13.64 25.68 -5.42
C LEU A 61 -12.29 26.19 -5.90
N PHE A 62 -11.85 25.71 -7.07
CA PHE A 62 -10.72 26.27 -7.78
C PHE A 62 -11.19 26.92 -9.07
N LYS A 63 -10.57 28.04 -9.45
CA LYS A 63 -10.88 28.70 -10.71
C LYS A 63 -10.62 27.73 -11.88
N GLY A 64 -11.66 27.41 -12.65
CA GLY A 64 -11.56 26.57 -13.84
C GLY A 64 -11.43 25.06 -13.58
N LYS A 65 -11.66 24.58 -12.35
CA LYS A 65 -11.78 23.16 -12.04
C LYS A 65 -13.16 22.82 -11.50
N SER A 66 -13.53 21.54 -11.57
CA SER A 66 -14.72 21.04 -10.91
C SER A 66 -14.63 21.27 -9.38
N PRO A 67 -15.74 21.61 -8.72
CA PRO A 67 -15.80 21.65 -7.27
C PRO A 67 -15.43 20.31 -6.65
N ILE A 68 -14.79 20.35 -5.49
CA ILE A 68 -14.52 19.17 -4.66
C ILE A 68 -15.40 19.27 -3.43
N PHE A 69 -16.15 18.20 -3.17
CA PHE A 69 -17.09 18.11 -2.06
C PHE A 69 -16.59 17.06 -1.09
N ILE A 70 -16.47 17.44 0.18
CA ILE A 70 -15.97 16.58 1.24
C ILE A 70 -16.92 16.65 2.42
N ASN A 71 -17.11 15.53 3.10
CA ASN A 71 -17.79 15.46 4.37
C ASN A 71 -16.87 14.82 5.41
N TYR A 72 -16.30 15.63 6.30
CA TYR A 72 -15.30 15.15 7.26
C TYR A 72 -15.87 14.23 8.35
N GLU A 73 -17.19 14.00 8.40
CA GLU A 73 -17.81 13.00 9.28
C GLU A 73 -18.00 11.63 8.61
N THR A 74 -18.05 11.58 7.28
CA THR A 74 -18.39 10.33 6.55
C THR A 74 -17.30 9.86 5.61
N ASP A 75 -16.44 10.76 5.15
CA ASP A 75 -15.37 10.42 4.23
C ASP A 75 -14.20 9.81 5.01
N ASP A 76 -13.54 8.82 4.42
CA ASP A 76 -12.45 8.04 5.03
C ASP A 76 -11.10 8.78 5.02
N TYR A 77 -11.16 10.11 4.98
CA TYR A 77 -10.00 10.98 5.04
C TYR A 77 -9.53 11.16 6.49
N LYS A 78 -8.21 11.29 6.65
CA LYS A 78 -7.59 11.48 7.96
C LYS A 78 -7.63 12.96 8.32
N PHE A 79 -8.72 13.35 8.97
CA PHE A 79 -8.90 14.67 9.55
C PHE A 79 -8.42 14.73 11.00
N THR A 80 -7.91 15.89 11.41
CA THR A 80 -7.74 16.22 12.83
C THR A 80 -8.05 17.69 13.09
N LEU A 81 -8.43 18.01 14.32
CA LEU A 81 -8.72 19.38 14.76
C LEU A 81 -7.75 19.75 15.87
N VAL A 82 -6.93 20.78 15.64
CA VAL A 82 -5.97 21.29 16.64
C VAL A 82 -6.20 22.77 16.82
N ASN A 83 -6.50 23.22 18.05
CA ASN A 83 -6.79 24.61 18.37
C ASN A 83 -7.85 25.26 17.45
N SER A 84 -8.92 24.51 17.14
CA SER A 84 -10.00 24.93 16.22
C SER A 84 -9.58 25.12 14.75
N VAL A 85 -8.38 24.70 14.37
CA VAL A 85 -7.94 24.63 12.97
C VAL A 85 -8.13 23.20 12.46
N LEU A 86 -8.81 23.06 11.33
CA LEU A 86 -9.02 21.78 10.66
C LEU A 86 -7.79 21.41 9.83
N TYR A 87 -7.26 20.22 10.07
CA TYR A 87 -6.14 19.65 9.35
C TYR A 87 -6.58 18.42 8.57
N LEU A 88 -5.92 18.20 7.44
CA LEU A 88 -6.05 17.01 6.61
C LEU A 88 -4.67 16.43 6.38
N SER A 89 -4.56 15.09 6.33
CA SER A 89 -3.29 14.45 6.03
C SER A 89 -2.76 14.88 4.66
N LEU A 90 -1.43 14.94 4.53
CA LEU A 90 -0.77 15.30 3.27
C LEU A 90 -1.17 14.35 2.14
N PHE A 91 -1.30 13.05 2.44
CA PHE A 91 -1.74 12.05 1.49
C PHE A 91 -3.15 12.35 0.98
N ASP A 92 -4.10 12.63 1.88
CA ASP A 92 -5.48 12.91 1.50
C ASP A 92 -5.60 14.24 0.74
N ILE A 93 -4.80 15.25 1.08
CA ILE A 93 -4.69 16.49 0.28
C ILE A 93 -4.23 16.18 -1.15
N CYS A 94 -3.21 15.34 -1.30
CA CYS A 94 -2.70 14.95 -2.62
C CYS A 94 -3.76 14.17 -3.40
N SER A 95 -4.39 13.18 -2.76
CA SER A 95 -5.46 12.37 -3.34
C SER A 95 -6.64 13.23 -3.80
N MET A 96 -7.13 14.12 -2.93
CA MET A 96 -8.21 15.06 -3.20
C MET A 96 -7.93 15.95 -4.42
N LEU A 97 -6.68 16.44 -4.56
CA LEU A 97 -6.30 17.35 -5.65
C LEU A 97 -5.84 16.65 -6.92
N ASN A 98 -5.74 15.32 -6.91
CA ASN A 98 -4.98 14.55 -7.89
C ASN A 98 -3.57 15.14 -8.07
N ALA A 99 -2.84 15.28 -6.97
CA ALA A 99 -1.47 15.77 -6.92
C ALA A 99 -0.50 14.65 -6.55
N LYS A 100 0.73 14.79 -7.04
CA LYS A 100 1.88 13.96 -6.72
C LYS A 100 2.84 14.71 -5.80
N SER A 101 3.78 13.97 -5.23
CA SER A 101 4.79 14.49 -4.32
C SER A 101 6.18 13.99 -4.70
N LYS A 102 7.15 14.90 -4.68
CA LYS A 102 8.58 14.62 -4.63
C LYS A 102 9.13 15.08 -3.28
N TRP A 103 10.02 14.29 -2.69
CA TRP A 103 10.56 14.53 -1.36
C TRP A 103 12.06 14.77 -1.45
N ASP A 104 12.57 15.66 -0.62
CA ASP A 104 14.01 15.94 -0.50
C ASP A 104 14.33 16.02 0.99
N TYR A 105 15.01 14.99 1.47
CA TYR A 105 15.31 14.83 2.88
C TYR A 105 16.40 15.81 3.33
N ASP A 106 17.38 16.08 2.49
CA ASP A 106 18.51 16.95 2.80
C ASP A 106 18.06 18.39 3.02
N SER A 107 17.15 18.88 2.18
CA SER A 107 16.59 20.22 2.31
C SER A 107 15.33 20.30 3.19
N SER A 108 14.86 19.16 3.71
CA SER A 108 13.59 19.02 4.43
C SER A 108 12.41 19.61 3.65
N SER A 109 12.31 19.26 2.37
CA SER A 109 11.32 19.82 1.44
C SER A 109 10.42 18.77 0.81
N ILE A 110 9.14 19.11 0.65
CA ILE A 110 8.16 18.36 -0.13
C ILE A 110 7.65 19.25 -1.26
N PHE A 111 7.78 18.75 -2.48
CA PHE A 111 7.32 19.41 -3.70
C PHE A 111 6.05 18.73 -4.18
N LEU A 112 4.95 19.47 -4.15
CA LEU A 112 3.65 19.03 -4.63
C LEU A 112 3.38 19.58 -6.02
N TYR A 113 2.80 18.75 -6.88
CA TYR A 113 2.47 19.12 -8.25
C TYR A 113 1.22 18.38 -8.70
N LEU A 114 0.37 19.04 -9.47
CA LEU A 114 -0.83 18.44 -10.04
C LEU A 114 -0.41 17.35 -11.01
N ASP A 115 -1.05 16.20 -10.91
CA ASP A 115 -0.82 15.13 -11.84
C ASP A 115 -1.45 15.48 -13.19
N ARG A 116 -0.57 15.68 -14.19
CA ARG A 116 -0.95 15.97 -15.57
C ARG A 116 -1.30 14.70 -16.36
N ASN A 117 -1.01 13.51 -15.81
CA ASN A 117 -1.35 12.24 -16.44
C ASN A 117 -2.81 11.88 -16.16
N LYS A 118 -3.47 11.30 -17.16
CA LYS A 118 -4.77 10.67 -16.98
C LYS A 118 -4.56 9.19 -16.75
N TYR A 119 -4.95 8.71 -15.58
CA TYR A 119 -5.01 7.28 -15.29
C TYR A 119 -6.45 6.81 -15.39
N GLU A 120 -6.86 6.39 -16.59
CA GLU A 120 -8.10 5.65 -16.73
C GLU A 120 -7.79 4.18 -16.44
N SER A 121 -8.46 3.60 -15.44
CA SER A 121 -8.33 2.16 -15.17
C SER A 121 -8.89 1.40 -16.37
N TYR A 122 -8.00 0.76 -17.13
CA TYR A 122 -8.41 0.01 -18.30
C TYR A 122 -9.11 -1.29 -17.85
N THR A 123 -10.40 -1.41 -18.15
CA THR A 123 -11.15 -2.64 -17.91
C THR A 123 -10.86 -3.63 -19.04
N ARG A 124 -10.14 -4.70 -18.73
CA ARG A 124 -9.86 -5.77 -19.68
C ARG A 124 -10.97 -6.84 -19.65
N PRO A 125 -11.21 -7.54 -20.77
CA PRO A 125 -12.11 -8.68 -20.79
C PRO A 125 -11.77 -9.71 -19.70
N PRO A 126 -12.77 -10.41 -19.15
CA PRO A 126 -12.53 -11.45 -18.15
C PRO A 126 -11.71 -12.59 -18.77
N GLY A 127 -10.63 -12.94 -18.10
CA GLY A 127 -9.71 -14.02 -18.46
C GLY A 127 -9.46 -14.92 -17.26
N ARG A 128 -8.50 -15.84 -17.37
CA ARG A 128 -8.09 -16.69 -16.23
C ARG A 128 -7.40 -15.82 -15.18
N ASN A 129 -7.65 -16.07 -13.90
CA ASN A 129 -7.09 -15.24 -12.84
C ASN A 129 -5.56 -15.30 -12.85
N ALA A 130 -4.94 -14.12 -12.89
CA ALA A 130 -3.54 -13.90 -12.53
C ALA A 130 -3.44 -13.07 -11.25
N LEU A 131 -2.40 -13.30 -10.46
CA LEU A 131 -2.12 -12.58 -9.23
C LEU A 131 -0.63 -12.23 -9.20
N ILE A 132 -0.33 -11.03 -8.76
CA ILE A 132 1.04 -10.57 -8.51
C ILE A 132 1.10 -9.94 -7.12
N ARG A 133 2.19 -10.23 -6.42
CA ARG A 133 2.51 -9.66 -5.11
C ARG A 133 3.90 -9.03 -5.15
N PHE A 134 4.01 -7.82 -4.63
CA PHE A 134 5.27 -7.17 -4.32
C PHE A 134 5.74 -7.59 -2.94
N GLU A 135 6.90 -8.23 -2.87
CA GLU A 135 7.45 -8.81 -1.65
C GLU A 135 8.54 -7.93 -1.03
N ASP A 136 8.85 -8.20 0.24
CA ASP A 136 9.87 -7.51 1.04
C ASP A 136 9.74 -6.00 1.11
N VAL A 137 8.50 -5.51 1.03
CA VAL A 137 8.23 -4.07 1.20
C VAL A 137 8.34 -3.74 2.68
N THR A 138 9.32 -2.92 3.06
CA THR A 138 9.61 -2.59 4.46
C THR A 138 10.18 -1.18 4.56
N ALA A 139 10.14 -0.57 5.74
CA ALA A 139 10.79 0.72 5.97
C ALA A 139 12.29 0.51 6.27
N GLY A 140 13.01 -0.04 5.30
CA GLY A 140 14.43 -0.36 5.37
C GLY A 140 15.05 -0.35 3.98
N ASP A 141 16.37 -0.31 3.95
CA ASP A 141 17.17 -0.35 2.72
C ASP A 141 16.66 0.62 1.63
N GLU A 142 16.28 0.08 0.47
CA GLU A 142 15.90 0.83 -0.71
C GLU A 142 14.60 1.63 -0.56
N TYR A 143 13.75 1.27 0.40
CA TYR A 143 12.46 1.91 0.64
C TYR A 143 12.52 3.05 1.68
N LEU A 144 13.72 3.46 2.07
CA LEU A 144 13.93 4.72 2.78
C LEU A 144 14.54 5.80 1.88
N ASP A 145 14.93 5.47 0.65
CA ASP A 145 15.38 6.45 -0.35
C ASP A 145 14.20 7.20 -0.98
N SER A 146 14.40 8.50 -1.22
CA SER A 146 13.33 9.37 -1.73
C SER A 146 12.93 9.04 -3.17
N ASP A 147 13.94 8.87 -4.03
CA ASP A 147 13.74 8.62 -5.45
C ASP A 147 13.13 7.23 -5.67
N ASN A 148 13.58 6.21 -4.92
CA ASN A 148 13.01 4.87 -4.96
C ASN A 148 11.54 4.83 -4.54
N LEU A 149 11.14 5.57 -3.49
CA LEU A 149 9.74 5.67 -3.12
C LEU A 149 8.90 6.41 -4.18
N GLU A 150 9.46 7.41 -4.86
CA GLU A 150 8.81 8.04 -6.02
C GLU A 150 8.65 7.06 -7.19
N LYS A 151 9.68 6.28 -7.49
CA LYS A 151 9.64 5.21 -8.49
C LYS A 151 8.61 4.14 -8.12
N PHE A 152 8.46 3.78 -6.85
CA PHE A 152 7.46 2.80 -6.44
C PHE A 152 6.03 3.31 -6.65
N ARG A 153 5.77 4.59 -6.40
CA ARG A 153 4.50 5.24 -6.76
C ARG A 153 4.26 5.24 -8.28
N ILE A 154 5.30 5.43 -9.09
CA ILE A 154 5.23 5.32 -10.56
C ILE A 154 4.89 3.88 -11.00
N VAL A 155 5.48 2.86 -10.36
CA VAL A 155 5.10 1.46 -10.58
C VAL A 155 3.60 1.28 -10.29
N ALA A 156 3.10 1.79 -9.17
CA ALA A 156 1.68 1.69 -8.83
C ALA A 156 0.75 2.39 -9.83
N ASP A 157 1.14 3.57 -10.34
CA ASP A 157 0.42 4.26 -11.42
C ASP A 157 0.34 3.42 -12.69
N TYR A 158 1.45 2.76 -13.08
CA TYR A 158 1.48 1.83 -14.20
C TYR A 158 0.55 0.63 -13.99
N MET A 159 0.61 -0.01 -12.81
CA MET A 159 -0.27 -1.13 -12.47
C MET A 159 -1.74 -0.72 -12.55
N PHE A 160 -2.08 0.43 -11.97
CA PHE A 160 -3.45 0.95 -11.94
C PHE A 160 -3.99 1.28 -13.34
N SER A 161 -3.21 1.98 -14.16
CA SER A 161 -3.58 2.34 -15.53
C SER A 161 -3.73 1.12 -16.46
N ASN A 162 -3.03 0.03 -16.18
CA ASN A 162 -3.17 -1.22 -16.93
C ASN A 162 -4.28 -2.15 -16.42
N GLY A 163 -5.00 -1.76 -15.37
CA GLY A 163 -6.06 -2.58 -14.77
C GLY A 163 -5.52 -3.78 -13.99
N VAL A 164 -4.33 -3.63 -13.39
CA VAL A 164 -3.65 -4.67 -12.62
C VAL A 164 -3.79 -4.38 -11.12
N PRO A 165 -4.75 -5.01 -10.41
CA PRO A 165 -4.65 -5.09 -8.96
C PRO A 165 -3.39 -5.88 -8.54
N PHE A 166 -2.76 -5.44 -7.46
CA PHE A 166 -1.53 -6.04 -6.94
C PHE A 166 -1.55 -6.13 -5.41
N HIS A 167 -0.71 -6.98 -4.86
CA HIS A 167 -0.63 -7.26 -3.44
C HIS A 167 0.72 -6.80 -2.90
N ILE A 168 0.78 -6.42 -1.63
CA ILE A 168 2.01 -5.93 -0.99
C ILE A 168 2.26 -6.79 0.23
N ALA A 169 3.31 -7.61 0.21
CA ALA A 169 3.82 -8.35 1.36
C ALA A 169 4.69 -7.38 2.18
N TRP A 170 4.07 -6.78 3.20
CA TRP A 170 4.68 -5.74 4.02
C TRP A 170 5.30 -6.34 5.27
N ILE A 171 6.55 -5.97 5.56
CA ILE A 171 7.26 -6.26 6.82
C ILE A 171 7.09 -5.04 7.75
N PRO A 172 6.31 -5.15 8.84
CA PRO A 172 5.94 -3.98 9.64
C PRO A 172 7.04 -3.27 10.41
N ARG A 173 8.14 -3.96 10.70
CA ARG A 173 9.28 -3.40 11.44
C ARG A 173 10.57 -3.92 10.85
N PHE A 174 11.44 -3.01 10.44
CA PHE A 174 12.76 -3.34 9.93
C PHE A 174 13.77 -3.38 11.07
N VAL A 175 14.61 -4.41 11.10
CA VAL A 175 15.66 -4.63 12.08
C VAL A 175 16.90 -5.15 11.37
N ASP A 176 18.04 -4.51 11.62
CA ASP A 176 19.37 -4.93 11.18
C ASP A 176 20.32 -4.83 12.39
N PRO A 177 20.44 -5.93 13.17
CA PRO A 177 21.27 -5.95 14.37
C PRO A 177 22.76 -5.71 14.13
N PRO A 178 23.40 -6.25 13.05
CA PRO A 178 24.78 -5.91 12.69
C PRO A 178 25.06 -4.41 12.60
N ASN A 179 24.14 -3.63 12.03
CA ASN A 179 24.28 -2.17 11.91
C ASN A 179 23.57 -1.38 13.04
N SER A 180 23.07 -2.06 14.07
CA SER A 180 22.33 -1.46 15.19
C SER A 180 21.10 -0.65 14.76
N ILE A 181 20.43 -1.09 13.69
CA ILE A 181 19.21 -0.48 13.17
C ILE A 181 18.00 -1.25 13.70
N ASP A 182 17.04 -0.50 14.21
CA ASP A 182 15.73 -0.98 14.60
C ASP A 182 14.72 0.13 14.28
N ASN A 183 13.98 -0.04 13.19
CA ASN A 183 13.05 0.94 12.66
C ASN A 183 11.59 0.46 12.85
N ASP A 184 10.97 0.92 13.92
CA ASP A 184 9.54 0.84 14.19
C ASP A 184 8.88 2.15 13.73
N ILE A 185 8.30 2.15 12.53
CA ILE A 185 7.70 3.35 11.93
C ILE A 185 6.53 3.94 12.73
N SER A 186 6.05 3.26 13.78
CA SER A 186 5.05 3.82 14.68
C SER A 186 5.63 4.63 15.85
N LYS A 187 6.96 4.67 15.98
CA LYS A 187 7.71 5.35 17.05
C LYS A 187 8.87 6.18 16.50
N ASP A 188 9.52 5.70 15.45
CA ASP A 188 10.68 6.34 14.84
C ASP A 188 10.22 7.36 13.81
N TYR A 189 10.11 8.61 14.24
CA TYR A 189 9.56 9.68 13.41
C TYR A 189 10.66 10.33 12.57
N SER A 190 10.62 10.09 11.25
CA SER A 190 11.57 10.65 10.29
C SER A 190 10.88 11.02 8.98
N MET A 191 11.48 11.90 8.20
CA MET A 191 10.95 12.24 6.88
C MET A 191 10.95 11.02 5.93
N PRO A 192 11.99 10.14 5.92
CA PRO A 192 11.93 8.86 5.21
C PRO A 192 10.77 7.96 5.62
N ASN A 193 10.53 7.76 6.93
CA ASN A 193 9.41 6.94 7.39
C ASN A 193 8.05 7.57 7.04
N SER A 194 7.99 8.91 7.01
CA SER A 194 6.79 9.63 6.57
C SER A 194 6.54 9.46 5.07
N ASN A 195 7.60 9.47 4.24
CA ASN A 195 7.50 9.19 2.81
C ASN A 195 7.13 7.72 2.54
N PHE A 196 7.66 6.78 3.33
CA PHE A 196 7.30 5.37 3.24
C PHE A 196 5.81 5.17 3.53
N LEU A 197 5.30 5.72 4.63
CA LEU A 197 3.87 5.61 4.97
C LEU A 197 2.98 6.29 3.91
N PHE A 198 3.36 7.48 3.44
CA PHE A 198 2.68 8.16 2.32
C PHE A 198 2.65 7.26 1.07
N THR A 199 3.75 6.57 0.78
CA THR A 199 3.84 5.64 -0.36
C THR A 199 2.91 4.45 -0.16
N MET A 200 2.87 3.84 1.02
CA MET A 200 1.95 2.73 1.32
C MET A 200 0.47 3.13 1.11
N GLU A 201 0.08 4.33 1.54
CA GLU A 201 -1.25 4.90 1.30
C GLU A 201 -1.50 5.17 -0.20
N TYR A 202 -0.48 5.62 -0.92
CA TYR A 202 -0.53 5.79 -2.38
C TYR A 202 -0.78 4.46 -3.09
N LEU A 203 -0.07 3.39 -2.73
CA LEU A 203 -0.26 2.06 -3.31
C LEU A 203 -1.71 1.57 -3.12
N LEU A 204 -2.30 1.77 -1.93
CA LEU A 204 -3.70 1.42 -1.65
C LEU A 204 -4.66 2.18 -2.59
N SER A 205 -4.42 3.47 -2.83
CA SER A 205 -5.24 4.28 -3.76
C SER A 205 -5.10 3.89 -5.22
N ARG A 206 -4.16 2.99 -5.55
CA ARG A 206 -3.87 2.48 -6.89
C ARG A 206 -4.18 0.99 -7.03
N ASN A 207 -5.20 0.49 -6.31
CA ASN A 207 -5.61 -0.92 -6.28
C ASN A 207 -4.62 -1.89 -5.61
N GLY A 208 -3.63 -1.38 -4.88
CA GLY A 208 -2.79 -2.19 -4.00
C GLY A 208 -3.59 -2.79 -2.85
N VAL A 209 -3.22 -4.01 -2.44
CA VAL A 209 -3.80 -4.72 -1.29
C VAL A 209 -2.67 -5.11 -0.35
N ILE A 210 -2.68 -4.61 0.88
CA ILE A 210 -1.61 -4.89 1.86
C ILE A 210 -1.87 -6.23 2.57
N GLY A 211 -0.81 -7.00 2.75
CA GLY A 211 -0.73 -8.16 3.62
C GLY A 211 0.52 -8.11 4.49
N LEU A 212 0.57 -8.98 5.50
CA LEU A 212 1.71 -9.08 6.41
C LEU A 212 2.66 -10.18 5.96
N HIS A 213 3.95 -9.85 5.88
CA HIS A 213 5.03 -10.76 5.54
C HIS A 213 5.90 -11.03 6.79
N GLY A 214 5.28 -11.66 7.79
CA GLY A 214 5.81 -11.70 9.16
C GLY A 214 5.65 -10.39 9.94
N TYR A 215 6.36 -10.26 11.06
CA TYR A 215 6.46 -9.01 11.81
C TYR A 215 7.76 -8.26 11.53
N THR A 216 8.87 -9.00 11.54
CA THR A 216 10.21 -8.44 11.27
C THR A 216 10.94 -9.22 10.19
N HIS A 217 10.40 -10.34 9.71
CA HIS A 217 11.05 -11.17 8.71
C HIS A 217 12.48 -11.58 9.11
N GLN A 218 12.68 -11.82 10.41
CA GLN A 218 13.99 -12.21 10.94
C GLN A 218 13.87 -12.99 12.24
N TYR A 219 14.93 -13.74 12.56
CA TYR A 219 15.11 -14.37 13.86
C TYR A 219 16.45 -13.97 14.52
N GLN A 220 16.36 -13.56 15.79
CA GLN A 220 17.49 -13.14 16.62
C GLN A 220 18.33 -11.98 16.03
N LYS A 221 19.52 -12.31 15.50
CA LYS A 221 20.52 -11.35 15.01
C LYS A 221 20.50 -11.18 13.49
N GLU A 222 19.58 -11.86 12.83
CA GLU A 222 19.41 -11.75 11.38
C GLU A 222 18.86 -10.39 10.99
N VAL A 223 19.16 -10.00 9.75
CA VAL A 223 18.60 -8.81 9.12
C VAL A 223 17.20 -9.14 8.60
N SER A 224 16.31 -8.15 8.65
CA SER A 224 14.96 -8.26 8.08
C SER A 224 15.04 -8.49 6.56
N ALA A 225 14.01 -9.11 5.97
CA ALA A 225 13.98 -9.58 4.58
C ALA A 225 14.96 -10.75 4.27
N ASP A 226 16.16 -10.77 4.86
CA ASP A 226 17.09 -11.90 4.70
C ASP A 226 16.73 -13.09 5.61
N GLY A 227 16.36 -12.80 6.86
CA GLY A 227 16.14 -13.80 7.89
C GLY A 227 14.89 -14.65 7.70
N THR A 228 14.80 -15.75 8.47
CA THR A 228 13.60 -16.61 8.50
C THR A 228 12.90 -16.51 9.84
N GLU A 229 11.71 -15.91 9.87
CA GLU A 229 10.98 -15.68 11.12
C GLU A 229 10.30 -16.95 11.67
N PHE A 230 9.74 -17.79 10.81
CA PHE A 230 8.99 -18.99 11.21
C PHE A 230 9.52 -20.22 10.47
N ASN A 231 9.90 -21.27 11.20
CA ASN A 231 10.13 -22.61 10.67
C ASN A 231 10.01 -23.66 11.79
N GLU A 232 10.48 -24.88 11.55
CA GLU A 232 10.43 -25.96 12.56
C GLU A 232 11.23 -25.68 13.84
N GLU A 233 12.27 -24.84 13.76
CA GLU A 233 13.16 -24.50 14.88
C GLU A 233 12.88 -23.10 15.47
N ARG A 234 12.23 -22.22 14.70
CA ARG A 234 12.12 -20.78 14.99
C ARG A 234 10.68 -20.36 15.18
N ASN A 235 10.43 -19.65 16.28
CA ASN A 235 9.09 -19.27 16.74
C ASN A 235 8.13 -20.46 16.54
N ASN A 236 8.49 -21.63 17.10
CA ASN A 236 7.86 -22.92 16.84
C ASN A 236 6.90 -23.36 17.95
N ASP A 237 6.65 -22.48 18.93
CA ASP A 237 5.65 -22.65 19.98
C ASP A 237 4.51 -21.63 19.83
N GLU A 238 3.31 -21.96 20.29
CA GLU A 238 2.13 -21.12 20.10
C GLU A 238 2.31 -19.68 20.64
N LYS A 239 2.99 -19.53 21.79
CA LYS A 239 3.15 -18.22 22.43
C LYS A 239 4.06 -17.30 21.60
N SER A 240 5.18 -17.81 21.09
CA SER A 240 6.07 -17.02 20.24
C SER A 240 5.42 -16.66 18.90
N ILE A 241 4.68 -17.60 18.29
CA ILE A 241 3.95 -17.38 17.02
C ILE A 241 2.92 -16.26 17.18
N ARG A 242 2.01 -16.40 18.16
CA ARG A 242 0.96 -15.40 18.41
C ARG A 242 1.55 -14.03 18.72
N LYS A 243 2.59 -13.98 19.56
CA LYS A 243 3.25 -12.71 19.90
C LYS A 243 3.72 -11.96 18.65
N ARG A 244 4.31 -12.65 17.67
CA ARG A 244 4.78 -12.05 16.41
C ARG A 244 3.60 -11.61 15.53
N VAL A 245 2.63 -12.50 15.30
CA VAL A 245 1.45 -12.21 14.47
C VAL A 245 0.65 -11.04 15.03
N GLU A 246 0.42 -11.01 16.33
CA GLU A 246 -0.32 -9.94 17.00
C GLU A 246 0.45 -8.63 16.98
N ALA A 247 1.78 -8.64 17.09
CA ALA A 247 2.59 -7.44 16.94
C ALA A 247 2.47 -6.84 15.53
N ALA A 248 2.50 -7.68 14.49
CA ALA A 248 2.30 -7.26 13.10
C ALA A 248 0.89 -6.67 12.88
N ILE A 249 -0.15 -7.33 13.37
CA ILE A 249 -1.54 -6.83 13.29
C ILE A 249 -1.71 -5.52 14.07
N ASN A 250 -1.13 -5.40 15.25
CA ASN A 250 -1.21 -4.18 16.06
C ASN A 250 -0.47 -3.02 15.40
N MET A 251 0.66 -3.27 14.74
CA MET A 251 1.35 -2.27 13.92
C MET A 251 0.45 -1.78 12.79
N ALA A 252 -0.14 -2.71 12.02
CA ALA A 252 -1.06 -2.38 10.94
C ALA A 252 -2.24 -1.53 11.42
N LYS A 253 -2.86 -1.89 12.56
CA LYS A 253 -3.96 -1.12 13.17
C LYS A 253 -3.52 0.27 13.61
N LYS A 254 -2.35 0.38 14.25
CA LYS A 254 -1.82 1.67 14.73
C LYS A 254 -1.50 2.61 13.56
N LEU A 255 -1.03 2.06 12.45
CA LEU A 255 -0.80 2.78 11.21
C LEU A 255 -2.04 2.85 10.32
N GLU A 256 -3.22 2.39 10.75
CA GLU A 256 -4.44 2.41 9.93
C GLU A 256 -4.26 1.81 8.52
N LEU A 257 -3.39 0.80 8.37
CA LEU A 257 -3.16 0.08 7.11
C LEU A 257 -4.05 -1.17 7.05
N PRO A 258 -4.97 -1.27 6.07
CA PRO A 258 -5.93 -2.37 5.99
C PRO A 258 -5.28 -3.65 5.45
N VAL A 259 -4.80 -4.50 6.36
CA VAL A 259 -4.26 -5.84 6.03
C VAL A 259 -5.37 -6.80 5.61
N LYS A 260 -5.15 -7.53 4.51
CA LYS A 260 -6.11 -8.51 3.94
C LYS A 260 -5.60 -9.94 3.85
N PHE A 261 -4.29 -10.16 4.01
CA PHE A 261 -3.69 -11.49 3.98
C PHE A 261 -2.45 -11.56 4.87
N PHE A 262 -1.99 -12.77 5.11
CA PHE A 262 -0.70 -13.05 5.72
C PHE A 262 0.11 -14.00 4.86
N GLU A 263 1.41 -13.93 4.98
CA GLU A 263 2.38 -14.84 4.41
C GLU A 263 3.55 -15.01 5.37
N SER A 264 4.05 -16.24 5.49
CA SER A 264 5.25 -16.47 6.25
C SER A 264 6.49 -16.12 5.42
N PRO A 265 7.48 -15.42 6.03
CA PRO A 265 8.81 -15.24 5.46
C PRO A 265 9.36 -16.53 4.85
N HIS A 266 9.80 -16.45 3.60
CA HIS A 266 10.35 -17.57 2.82
C HIS A 266 9.45 -18.80 2.66
N TYR A 267 8.14 -18.68 2.90
CA TYR A 267 7.19 -19.80 2.90
C TYR A 267 7.57 -20.94 3.86
N ALA A 268 8.36 -20.63 4.89
CA ALA A 268 9.03 -21.63 5.73
C ALA A 268 8.16 -22.15 6.87
N ALA A 269 6.93 -21.64 7.03
CA ALA A 269 6.04 -22.06 8.09
C ALA A 269 5.68 -23.54 8.02
N THR A 270 5.59 -24.16 9.20
CA THR A 270 5.10 -25.53 9.39
C THR A 270 3.56 -25.59 9.35
N GLN A 271 3.00 -26.80 9.23
CA GLN A 271 1.56 -27.03 9.37
C GLN A 271 1.01 -26.52 10.72
N PHE A 272 1.79 -26.63 11.79
CA PHE A 272 1.41 -26.12 13.11
C PHE A 272 1.32 -24.58 13.13
N GLN A 273 2.35 -23.88 12.63
CA GLN A 273 2.35 -22.42 12.50
C GLN A 273 1.20 -21.94 11.61
N GLN A 274 0.99 -22.57 10.46
CA GLN A 274 -0.13 -22.26 9.58
C GLN A 274 -1.49 -22.41 10.26
N SER A 275 -1.67 -23.41 11.14
CA SER A 275 -2.92 -23.58 11.92
C SER A 275 -3.18 -22.45 12.91
N ILE A 276 -2.14 -21.72 13.34
CA ILE A 276 -2.28 -20.53 14.17
C ILE A 276 -2.60 -19.32 13.28
N PHE A 277 -1.91 -19.14 12.15
CA PHE A 277 -2.19 -18.05 11.22
C PHE A 277 -3.65 -18.06 10.72
N GLU A 278 -4.21 -19.25 10.48
CA GLU A 278 -5.61 -19.48 10.13
C GLU A 278 -6.64 -18.91 11.12
N GLN A 279 -6.24 -18.62 12.36
CA GLN A 279 -7.11 -18.04 13.38
C GLN A 279 -7.21 -16.51 13.23
N TYR A 280 -6.22 -15.89 12.58
CA TYR A 280 -6.14 -14.44 12.41
C TYR A 280 -6.51 -14.00 10.98
N PHE A 281 -6.29 -14.84 9.97
CA PHE A 281 -6.45 -14.45 8.57
C PHE A 281 -7.39 -15.38 7.78
N ASP A 282 -8.21 -14.77 6.92
CA ASP A 282 -9.04 -15.47 5.94
C ASP A 282 -8.23 -15.93 4.71
N VAL A 283 -7.13 -15.24 4.41
CA VAL A 283 -6.26 -15.55 3.28
C VAL A 283 -4.81 -15.65 3.75
N ILE A 284 -4.17 -16.76 3.39
CA ILE A 284 -2.75 -17.02 3.57
C ILE A 284 -2.15 -17.13 2.17
N TYR A 285 -1.34 -16.14 1.77
CA TYR A 285 -0.82 -16.03 0.41
C TYR A 285 0.47 -16.85 0.23
N GLU A 286 0.35 -18.15 0.53
CA GLU A 286 1.39 -19.16 0.35
C GLU A 286 0.76 -20.53 0.09
N GLY A 287 1.59 -21.54 -0.21
CA GLY A 287 1.13 -22.93 -0.33
C GLY A 287 0.68 -23.50 1.02
N TYR A 288 -0.37 -24.32 1.02
CA TYR A 288 -0.74 -25.11 2.19
C TYR A 288 0.32 -26.21 2.41
N VAL A 289 0.92 -26.28 3.60
CA VAL A 289 1.95 -27.28 3.91
C VAL A 289 1.38 -28.69 3.78
N GLY A 290 2.01 -29.52 2.93
CA GLY A 290 1.55 -30.87 2.61
C GLY A 290 0.62 -30.96 1.40
N ILE A 291 0.17 -29.83 0.84
CA ILE A 291 -0.53 -29.76 -0.45
C ILE A 291 0.22 -28.79 -1.35
N TRP A 292 1.17 -29.32 -2.12
CA TRP A 292 1.97 -28.55 -3.07
C TRP A 292 1.08 -28.07 -4.22
N GLY A 293 0.58 -26.84 -4.07
CA GLY A 293 -0.57 -26.34 -4.81
C GLY A 293 -0.16 -25.67 -6.12
N ARG A 294 -0.65 -26.23 -7.24
CA ARG A 294 -0.79 -25.50 -8.51
C ARG A 294 -2.03 -24.60 -8.52
N LYS A 295 -2.90 -24.69 -7.52
CA LYS A 295 -4.22 -24.05 -7.43
C LYS A 295 -4.45 -23.49 -6.01
N ILE A 296 -5.41 -22.57 -5.90
CA ILE A 296 -5.92 -22.11 -4.60
C ILE A 296 -6.49 -23.31 -3.82
N VAL A 297 -6.10 -23.43 -2.55
CA VAL A 297 -6.55 -24.49 -1.66
C VAL A 297 -7.39 -23.86 -0.55
N LYS A 298 -8.60 -24.37 -0.34
CA LYS A 298 -9.36 -24.08 0.87
C LYS A 298 -8.84 -24.99 1.98
N SER A 299 -8.44 -24.43 3.12
CA SER A 299 -7.79 -25.16 4.21
C SER A 299 -8.55 -26.46 4.54
N PRO A 300 -7.89 -27.62 4.44
CA PRO A 300 -8.44 -28.87 4.93
C PRO A 300 -8.63 -28.90 6.45
N ARG A 301 -7.96 -28.02 7.21
CA ARG A 301 -8.06 -27.95 8.67
C ARG A 301 -9.33 -27.25 9.12
N ASN A 302 -9.55 -26.03 8.63
CA ASN A 302 -10.63 -25.17 9.13
C ASN A 302 -11.77 -24.94 8.13
N HIS A 303 -11.64 -25.44 6.89
CA HIS A 303 -12.62 -25.30 5.81
C HIS A 303 -13.10 -23.86 5.56
N ARG A 304 -12.25 -22.87 5.84
CA ARG A 304 -12.54 -21.43 5.67
C ARG A 304 -11.38 -20.71 4.99
N THR A 305 -10.19 -20.76 5.58
CA THR A 305 -9.03 -19.99 5.12
C THR A 305 -8.58 -20.45 3.74
N LEU A 306 -8.26 -19.51 2.86
CA LEU A 306 -7.73 -19.77 1.53
C LEU A 306 -6.21 -19.70 1.53
N TYR A 307 -5.57 -20.71 0.94
CA TYR A 307 -4.14 -20.76 0.64
C TYR A 307 -3.94 -20.48 -0.84
N ILE A 308 -3.18 -19.44 -1.15
CA ILE A 308 -2.92 -19.00 -2.52
C ILE A 308 -1.43 -19.27 -2.82
N PRO A 309 -1.10 -20.31 -3.60
CA PRO A 309 0.29 -20.58 -3.94
C PRO A 309 0.80 -19.60 -5.01
N THR A 310 2.12 -19.62 -5.24
CA THR A 310 2.82 -18.89 -6.32
C THR A 310 3.46 -19.87 -7.32
N PRO A 311 2.70 -20.61 -8.16
CA PRO A 311 3.26 -21.62 -9.05
C PRO A 311 4.19 -21.08 -10.14
N LEU A 312 4.07 -19.79 -10.48
CA LEU A 312 5.02 -19.11 -11.35
C LEU A 312 6.30 -18.73 -10.62
N SER A 313 6.37 -18.89 -9.29
CA SER A 313 7.49 -18.49 -8.43
C SER A 313 7.80 -16.98 -8.60
N TYR A 314 9.06 -16.58 -8.61
CA TYR A 314 9.48 -15.18 -8.68
C TYR A 314 10.53 -14.91 -9.75
N VAL A 315 10.83 -13.62 -9.90
CA VAL A 315 11.91 -13.09 -10.72
C VAL A 315 13.06 -12.79 -9.76
N GLU A 316 14.11 -13.62 -9.79
CA GLU A 316 15.28 -13.48 -8.90
C GLU A 316 16.05 -12.18 -9.16
N ASP A 317 16.22 -11.85 -10.44
CA ASP A 317 16.93 -10.66 -10.90
C ASP A 317 16.43 -10.24 -12.28
N LYS A 318 17.00 -9.14 -12.81
CA LYS A 318 16.67 -8.63 -14.13
C LYS A 318 16.91 -9.62 -15.27
N ASP A 319 17.92 -10.48 -15.16
CA ASP A 319 18.29 -11.45 -16.19
C ASP A 319 17.32 -12.65 -16.22
N SER A 320 16.69 -12.93 -15.08
CA SER A 320 15.68 -13.97 -14.87
C SER A 320 14.31 -13.66 -15.49
N THR A 321 14.12 -12.46 -16.07
CA THR A 321 12.89 -12.08 -16.77
C THR A 321 12.53 -13.09 -17.85
N LYS A 322 13.52 -13.56 -18.63
CA LYS A 322 13.29 -14.51 -19.73
C LYS A 322 12.68 -15.81 -19.20
N GLU A 323 13.19 -16.31 -18.07
CA GLU A 323 12.70 -17.54 -17.45
C GLU A 323 11.27 -17.40 -16.93
N MET A 324 10.90 -16.23 -16.40
CA MET A 324 9.51 -15.95 -16.03
C MET A 324 8.60 -15.95 -17.26
N LEU A 325 9.02 -15.32 -18.35
CA LEU A 325 8.24 -15.33 -19.61
C LEU A 325 8.08 -16.76 -20.16
N ASP A 326 9.11 -17.59 -20.04
CA ASP A 326 9.07 -19.00 -20.44
C ASP A 326 8.17 -19.83 -19.53
N ARG A 327 8.18 -19.60 -18.20
CA ARG A 327 7.22 -20.19 -17.26
C ARG A 327 5.77 -19.83 -17.61
N ILE A 328 5.50 -18.57 -17.94
CA ILE A 328 4.17 -18.10 -18.36
C ILE A 328 3.73 -18.76 -19.67
N ASN A 329 4.66 -18.95 -20.63
CA ASN A 329 4.38 -19.61 -21.91
C ASN A 329 3.87 -21.04 -21.74
N HIS A 330 4.50 -21.78 -20.81
CA HIS A 330 4.25 -23.20 -20.55
C HIS A 330 3.30 -23.44 -19.38
N LEU A 331 2.69 -22.39 -18.82
CA LEU A 331 1.77 -22.51 -17.69
C LEU A 331 0.52 -23.29 -18.09
N SER A 332 0.29 -24.42 -17.43
CA SER A 332 -0.86 -25.30 -17.71
C SER A 332 -2.19 -24.61 -17.39
N GLU A 333 -3.26 -24.97 -18.09
CA GLU A 333 -4.58 -24.36 -17.86
C GLU A 333 -5.17 -24.61 -16.46
N ASN A 334 -4.70 -25.67 -15.82
CA ASN A 334 -5.06 -26.04 -14.46
C ASN A 334 -4.12 -25.44 -13.41
N THR A 335 -3.22 -24.53 -13.76
CA THR A 335 -2.33 -23.88 -12.81
C THR A 335 -2.72 -22.41 -12.65
N LEU A 336 -2.76 -21.93 -11.41
CA LEU A 336 -2.94 -20.53 -11.08
C LEU A 336 -1.74 -19.72 -11.57
N ALA A 337 -1.99 -18.63 -12.30
CA ALA A 337 -0.94 -17.68 -12.69
C ALA A 337 -0.65 -16.72 -11.53
N SER A 338 0.08 -17.21 -10.53
CA SER A 338 0.40 -16.44 -9.32
C SER A 338 1.91 -16.41 -9.11
N LEU A 339 2.45 -15.20 -8.90
CA LEU A 339 3.87 -14.91 -8.73
C LEU A 339 4.08 -13.85 -7.64
N PHE A 340 5.32 -13.78 -7.16
CA PHE A 340 5.81 -12.62 -6.42
C PHE A 340 6.96 -11.94 -7.17
N TYR A 341 7.21 -10.68 -6.83
CA TYR A 341 8.12 -9.80 -7.55
C TYR A 341 8.69 -8.75 -6.60
N HIS A 342 10.01 -8.55 -6.58
CA HIS A 342 10.61 -7.44 -5.83
C HIS A 342 10.56 -6.17 -6.69
N PRO A 343 9.80 -5.12 -6.29
CA PRO A 343 9.52 -3.98 -7.17
C PRO A 343 10.76 -3.12 -7.47
N ASN A 344 11.79 -3.22 -6.64
CA ASN A 344 13.06 -2.55 -6.83
C ASN A 344 13.81 -2.96 -8.11
N ILE A 345 13.58 -4.17 -8.62
CA ILE A 345 14.10 -4.62 -9.92
C ILE A 345 13.74 -3.61 -11.02
N ASP A 346 12.56 -2.98 -10.94
CA ASP A 346 12.10 -2.01 -11.93
C ASP A 346 12.57 -0.57 -11.67
N PHE A 347 13.17 -0.27 -10.50
CA PHE A 347 13.61 1.10 -10.17
C PHE A 347 14.74 1.60 -11.06
N GLU A 348 15.59 0.71 -11.61
CA GLU A 348 16.63 1.09 -12.59
C GLU A 348 16.03 1.42 -13.98
N TYR A 349 14.80 0.98 -14.26
CA TYR A 349 14.08 1.22 -15.51
C TYR A 349 13.22 2.47 -15.48
N ILE A 350 13.25 3.22 -14.38
CA ILE A 350 12.52 4.47 -14.19
C ILE A 350 13.50 5.63 -14.05
N THR A 351 13.45 6.56 -14.99
CA THR A 351 14.21 7.81 -14.94
C THR A 351 13.32 8.93 -14.39
N LEU A 352 13.78 9.60 -13.34
CA LEU A 352 13.15 10.82 -12.81
C LEU A 352 13.89 12.04 -13.36
N GLN A 353 13.14 13.01 -13.88
CA GLN A 353 13.67 14.22 -14.50
C GLN A 353 12.72 15.39 -14.27
N ASN A 354 13.13 16.60 -14.63
CA ASN A 354 12.25 17.76 -14.68
C ASN A 354 12.14 18.24 -16.14
N ASP A 355 10.96 18.70 -16.53
CA ASP A 355 10.81 19.41 -17.80
C ASP A 355 11.42 20.82 -17.73
N THR A 356 11.34 21.57 -18.85
CA THR A 356 11.88 22.94 -18.93
C THR A 356 11.20 23.94 -17.98
N SER A 357 10.01 23.63 -17.47
CA SER A 357 9.30 24.44 -16.48
C SER A 357 9.66 24.07 -15.04
N GLY A 358 10.48 23.02 -14.85
CA GLY A 358 10.80 22.46 -13.54
C GLY A 358 9.74 21.46 -13.03
N TYR A 359 8.76 21.09 -13.86
CA TYR A 359 7.75 20.10 -13.47
C TYR A 359 8.35 18.68 -13.52
N PRO A 360 8.17 17.86 -12.47
CA PRO A 360 8.68 16.50 -12.46
C PRO A 360 8.06 15.62 -13.54
N ILE A 361 8.90 15.02 -14.36
CA ILE A 361 8.53 14.04 -15.39
C ILE A 361 9.27 12.73 -15.11
N SER A 362 8.61 11.61 -15.40
CA SER A 362 9.22 10.30 -15.31
C SER A 362 9.10 9.55 -16.63
N ASN A 363 10.08 8.71 -16.91
CA ASN A 363 10.04 7.76 -18.01
C ASN A 363 10.21 6.36 -17.44
N TYR A 364 9.20 5.52 -17.61
CA TYR A 364 9.22 4.13 -17.19
C TYR A 364 9.32 3.24 -18.43
N SER A 365 10.47 2.59 -18.61
CA SER A 365 10.79 1.82 -19.81
C SER A 365 9.82 0.66 -20.05
N GLU A 366 9.24 0.59 -21.24
CA GLU A 366 8.40 -0.54 -21.65
C GLU A 366 9.15 -1.88 -21.75
N ASN A 367 10.48 -1.83 -21.77
CA ASN A 367 11.34 -3.02 -21.76
C ASN A 367 11.61 -3.54 -20.34
N SER A 368 11.07 -2.90 -19.30
CA SER A 368 11.26 -3.36 -17.92
C SER A 368 10.70 -4.78 -17.71
N PRO A 369 11.27 -5.55 -16.77
CA PRO A 369 10.77 -6.89 -16.48
C PRO A 369 9.28 -6.92 -16.13
N LEU A 370 8.81 -6.03 -15.26
CA LEU A 370 7.40 -5.99 -14.85
C LEU A 370 6.46 -5.69 -16.02
N HIS A 371 6.82 -4.74 -16.90
CA HIS A 371 6.02 -4.42 -18.09
C HIS A 371 5.89 -5.64 -19.00
N ARG A 372 7.00 -6.32 -19.25
CA ARG A 372 7.05 -7.52 -20.11
C ARG A 372 6.23 -8.67 -19.52
N ILE A 373 6.29 -8.89 -18.21
CA ILE A 373 5.55 -9.95 -17.52
C ILE A 373 4.04 -9.70 -17.59
N ILE A 374 3.60 -8.47 -17.28
CA ILE A 374 2.17 -8.10 -17.32
C ILE A 374 1.63 -8.21 -18.74
N LYS A 375 2.35 -7.66 -19.71
CA LYS A 375 1.99 -7.80 -21.13
C LYS A 375 1.87 -9.27 -21.52
N LYS A 376 2.82 -10.11 -21.09
CA LYS A 376 2.82 -11.54 -21.43
C LYS A 376 1.62 -12.29 -20.84
N LEU A 377 1.24 -12.00 -19.60
CA LEU A 377 0.06 -12.59 -18.96
C LEU A 377 -1.23 -12.18 -19.70
N TYR A 378 -1.36 -10.92 -20.08
CA TYR A 378 -2.49 -10.48 -20.90
C TYR A 378 -2.52 -11.14 -22.29
N ASP A 379 -1.38 -11.22 -22.98
CA ASP A 379 -1.25 -11.89 -24.28
C ASP A 379 -1.64 -13.38 -24.21
N LYS A 380 -1.56 -14.00 -23.02
CA LYS A 380 -1.95 -15.39 -22.74
C LYS A 380 -3.39 -15.55 -22.22
N GLY A 381 -4.18 -14.47 -22.23
CA GLY A 381 -5.60 -14.47 -21.85
C GLY A 381 -5.83 -14.54 -20.34
N TYR A 382 -4.89 -14.07 -19.54
CA TYR A 382 -5.10 -13.89 -18.10
C TYR A 382 -5.66 -12.49 -17.79
N SER A 383 -6.38 -12.38 -16.69
CA SER A 383 -6.83 -11.11 -16.12
C SER A 383 -6.45 -11.07 -14.64
N PHE A 384 -5.94 -9.93 -14.18
CA PHE A 384 -5.50 -9.79 -12.80
C PHE A 384 -6.69 -9.59 -11.86
N ALA A 385 -6.65 -10.23 -10.69
CA ALA A 385 -7.70 -10.15 -9.69
C ALA A 385 -7.13 -9.72 -8.32
N LYS A 386 -7.96 -9.09 -7.48
CA LYS A 386 -7.63 -8.95 -6.05
C LYS A 386 -7.93 -10.26 -5.35
N ILE A 387 -7.10 -10.67 -4.39
CA ILE A 387 -7.38 -11.85 -3.56
C ILE A 387 -8.71 -11.74 -2.80
N THR A 388 -9.15 -10.52 -2.51
CA THR A 388 -10.44 -10.23 -1.86
C THR A 388 -11.65 -10.53 -2.75
N ASP A 389 -11.43 -10.73 -4.04
CA ASP A 389 -12.47 -11.02 -5.02
C ASP A 389 -12.49 -12.52 -5.36
N LEU A 390 -11.44 -13.26 -4.97
CA LEU A 390 -11.30 -14.70 -5.18
C LEU A 390 -12.12 -15.47 -4.15
N GLY A 391 -13.36 -15.81 -4.49
CA GLY A 391 -14.11 -16.83 -3.75
C GLY A 391 -14.88 -16.35 -2.52
N PHE A 392 -14.98 -15.04 -2.28
CA PHE A 392 -16.05 -14.50 -1.43
C PHE A 392 -17.34 -14.39 -2.25
N ASN A 393 -17.98 -15.54 -2.52
CA ASN A 393 -19.42 -15.55 -2.83
C ASN A 393 -20.20 -15.15 -1.56
N ASN A 394 -20.04 -13.90 -1.15
CA ASN A 394 -20.83 -13.24 -0.13
C ASN A 394 -21.92 -12.40 -0.82
N THR A 395 -22.69 -13.06 -1.70
CA THR A 395 -24.01 -12.55 -2.09
C THR A 395 -24.92 -12.33 -0.86
N LYS A 396 -24.56 -12.87 0.31
CA LYS A 396 -25.19 -12.54 1.59
C LYS A 396 -24.81 -11.17 2.18
N ASN A 397 -23.59 -10.65 2.02
CA ASN A 397 -23.22 -9.37 2.67
C ASN A 397 -23.76 -8.14 1.94
N ILE A 398 -23.81 -8.15 0.61
CA ILE A 398 -24.42 -7.04 -0.16
C ILE A 398 -25.91 -6.92 0.18
N SER A 399 -26.60 -8.05 0.36
CA SER A 399 -28.02 -8.01 0.76
C SER A 399 -28.22 -7.45 2.17
N ILE A 400 -27.30 -7.73 3.10
CA ILE A 400 -27.37 -7.23 4.49
C ILE A 400 -27.01 -5.74 4.56
N GLU A 401 -26.02 -5.28 3.80
CA GLU A 401 -25.69 -3.85 3.70
C GLU A 401 -26.80 -3.04 3.02
N LEU A 402 -27.37 -3.53 1.92
CA LEU A 402 -28.51 -2.89 1.26
C LEU A 402 -29.75 -2.84 2.15
N VAL A 403 -30.01 -3.90 2.95
CA VAL A 403 -31.10 -3.91 3.94
C VAL A 403 -30.83 -2.93 5.10
N ARG A 404 -29.57 -2.75 5.52
CA ARG A 404 -29.20 -1.74 6.52
C ARG A 404 -29.33 -0.32 5.96
N LEU A 405 -28.89 -0.07 4.72
CA LEU A 405 -29.10 1.20 4.02
C LEU A 405 -30.60 1.49 3.88
N TYR A 406 -31.40 0.53 3.43
CA TYR A 406 -32.84 0.69 3.30
C TYR A 406 -33.54 1.01 4.63
N LYS A 407 -33.17 0.32 5.73
CA LYS A 407 -33.69 0.64 7.07
C LYS A 407 -33.26 2.04 7.55
N TYR A 408 -32.03 2.45 7.24
CA TYR A 408 -31.54 3.79 7.57
C TYR A 408 -32.33 4.90 6.86
N PHE A 409 -32.64 4.73 5.57
CA PHE A 409 -33.43 5.70 4.81
C PHE A 409 -34.93 5.67 5.15
N LYS A 410 -35.49 4.49 5.42
CA LYS A 410 -36.91 4.35 5.81
C LYS A 410 -37.23 5.07 7.13
N ASN A 411 -36.28 5.11 8.07
CA ASN A 411 -36.45 5.78 9.37
C ASN A 411 -36.23 7.31 9.32
N LYS A 412 -35.85 7.87 8.17
CA LYS A 412 -35.71 9.33 7.98
C LYS A 412 -36.81 9.97 7.13
N ILE A 413 -37.69 9.15 6.54
CA ILE A 413 -38.76 9.59 5.61
C ILE A 413 -40.16 9.42 6.24
N LEU A 414 -40.26 8.98 7.50
CA LEU A 414 -41.51 8.87 8.25
C LEU A 414 -41.50 9.78 9.48
#